data_AF-A0A7X0Y0L4-F1
#
_entry.id   AF-A0A7X0Y0L4-F1
#
_cell.length_a   1.000
_cell.length_b   1.000
_cell.length_c   1.000
_cell.angle_alpha   90.00
_cell.angle_beta   90.00
_cell.angle_gamma   90.00
#
_symmetry.space_group_name_H-M   'P 1'
#
loop_
_entity.id
_entity.type
_entity.pdbx_description
1 polymer ?
#
loop_
_entity_poly.entity_id
_entity_poly.type
_entity_poly.pdbx_seq_one_letter_code
_entity_poly.pdbx_strand_id
1 'polypeptide(L)'
;MDEWKLEDTYRILEPYKDKNPLPTEKQDQQAYIEIAHHVFSGVSGLTMDEVRSVVATANYMYLRQKDKQAFIGKIAAAYNIKTGEILAWEKAINEYLEEPVIDMRRAPFKQEEAFSYLAMVMSRYDSEVQIAAEQLLRRFLDVYPITIKRNVNYQSIVGAVEYATIVNCYSELKDFDQQQLADKYGVSRTSIAVWYRNIKKYCVQEAWH
;
A
#
# COMPACT_ATOMS: atom_id res chain seq x y z
N MET A 1 2.94 10.37 -20.42
CA MET A 1 1.53 9.95 -20.54
C MET A 1 0.76 11.20 -20.24
N ASP A 2 -0.04 11.71 -21.18
CA ASP A 2 -0.71 13.00 -20.99
C ASP A 2 -1.67 12.91 -19.80
N GLU A 3 -1.44 13.75 -18.79
CA GLU A 3 -2.31 13.88 -17.62
C GLU A 3 -3.71 14.27 -18.11
N TRP A 4 -4.74 13.54 -17.70
CA TRP A 4 -6.12 13.91 -18.00
C TRP A 4 -6.42 15.26 -17.39
N LYS A 5 -6.89 16.20 -18.22
CA LYS A 5 -7.19 17.55 -17.78
C LYS A 5 -8.61 17.62 -17.22
N LEU A 6 -8.90 18.68 -16.48
CA LEU A 6 -10.22 18.89 -15.90
C LEU A 6 -11.32 18.97 -16.98
N GLU A 7 -10.98 19.48 -18.17
CA GLU A 7 -11.89 19.53 -19.33
C GLU A 7 -12.35 18.14 -19.80
N ASP A 8 -11.48 17.12 -19.71
CA ASP A 8 -11.83 15.74 -20.06
C ASP A 8 -12.84 15.16 -19.08
N THR A 9 -12.73 15.52 -17.80
CA THR A 9 -13.69 15.14 -16.75
C THR A 9 -15.06 15.71 -17.07
N TYR A 10 -15.18 17.01 -17.36
CA TYR A 10 -16.46 17.61 -17.73
C TYR A 10 -17.10 16.91 -18.94
N ARG A 11 -16.31 16.58 -19.96
CA ARG A 11 -16.82 15.86 -21.14
C ARG A 11 -17.38 14.48 -20.80
N ILE A 12 -16.75 13.76 -19.87
CA ILE A 12 -17.20 12.44 -19.40
C ILE A 12 -18.46 12.55 -18.55
N LEU A 13 -18.61 13.62 -17.77
CA LEU A 13 -19.74 13.83 -16.88
C LEU A 13 -21.01 14.34 -17.58
N GLU A 14 -20.87 15.04 -18.71
CA GLU A 14 -21.99 15.66 -19.45
C GLU A 14 -23.17 14.71 -19.72
N PRO A 15 -22.99 13.44 -20.14
CA PRO A 15 -24.10 12.51 -20.37
C PRO A 15 -24.89 12.13 -19.11
N TYR A 16 -24.42 12.51 -17.92
CA TYR A 16 -24.98 12.13 -16.62
C TYR A 16 -25.60 13.30 -15.85
N LYS A 17 -25.54 14.54 -16.37
CA LYS A 17 -25.95 15.74 -15.64
C LYS A 17 -27.37 15.69 -15.06
N ASP A 18 -28.30 15.06 -15.78
CA ASP A 18 -29.72 14.98 -15.40
C ASP A 18 -30.07 13.67 -14.66
N LYS A 19 -29.08 12.83 -14.36
CA LYS A 19 -29.29 11.50 -13.75
C LYS A 19 -29.18 11.49 -12.23
N ASN A 20 -28.71 12.57 -11.60
CA ASN A 20 -28.53 12.61 -10.15
C ASN A 20 -29.91 12.60 -9.45
N PRO A 21 -30.28 11.55 -8.71
CA PRO A 21 -31.60 11.44 -8.09
C PRO A 21 -31.69 12.15 -6.73
N LEU A 22 -30.63 12.85 -6.31
CA LEU A 22 -30.60 13.59 -5.06
C LEU A 22 -31.43 14.87 -5.15
N PRO A 23 -32.11 15.27 -4.06
CA PRO A 23 -32.67 16.62 -3.93
C PRO A 23 -31.57 17.68 -4.14
N THR A 24 -31.91 18.81 -4.77
CA THR A 24 -30.95 19.88 -5.11
C THR A 24 -30.13 20.35 -3.90
N GLU A 25 -30.74 20.44 -2.72
CA GLU A 25 -30.08 20.84 -1.47
C GLU A 25 -29.06 19.82 -0.94
N LYS A 26 -29.05 18.61 -1.49
CA LYS A 26 -28.10 17.53 -1.19
C LYS A 26 -27.06 17.36 -2.27
N GLN A 27 -27.12 18.12 -3.36
CA GLN A 27 -26.14 18.05 -4.44
C GLN A 27 -24.98 19.00 -4.14
N ASP A 28 -23.77 18.46 -4.10
CA ASP A 28 -22.54 19.23 -4.05
C ASP A 28 -21.79 19.03 -5.36
N GLN A 29 -21.98 19.97 -6.29
CA GLN A 29 -21.42 19.88 -7.63
C GLN A 29 -19.88 19.95 -7.60
N GLN A 30 -19.31 20.72 -6.67
CA GLN A 30 -17.86 20.86 -6.55
C GLN A 30 -17.24 19.55 -6.04
N ALA A 31 -17.76 19.00 -4.93
CA ALA A 31 -17.27 17.74 -4.37
C ALA A 31 -17.44 16.57 -5.36
N TYR A 32 -18.57 16.55 -6.08
CA TYR A 32 -18.81 15.59 -7.16
C TYR A 32 -17.73 15.63 -8.26
N ILE A 33 -17.42 16.83 -8.77
CA ILE A 33 -16.43 17.01 -9.85
C ILE A 33 -15.03 16.66 -9.34
N GLU A 34 -14.66 17.07 -8.13
CA GLU A 34 -13.36 16.78 -7.52
C GLU A 34 -13.13 15.27 -7.38
N ILE A 35 -14.12 14.54 -6.84
CA ILE A 35 -14.03 13.09 -6.68
C ILE A 35 -13.93 12.39 -8.04
N ALA A 36 -14.77 12.78 -9.01
CA ALA A 36 -14.75 12.18 -10.34
C ALA A 36 -13.43 12.46 -11.07
N HIS A 37 -12.95 13.71 -11.03
CA HIS A 37 -11.70 14.12 -11.65
C HIS A 37 -10.51 13.33 -11.09
N HIS A 38 -10.47 13.15 -9.76
CA HIS A 38 -9.41 12.42 -9.09
C HIS A 38 -9.30 10.96 -9.57
N VAL A 39 -10.43 10.28 -9.75
CA VAL A 39 -10.44 8.90 -10.26
C VAL A 39 -10.02 8.85 -11.73
N PHE A 40 -10.55 9.76 -12.53
CA PHE A 40 -10.32 9.80 -13.97
C PHE A 40 -8.89 10.21 -14.34
N SER A 41 -8.23 11.05 -13.53
CA SER A 41 -6.81 11.37 -13.72
C SER A 41 -5.86 10.27 -13.22
N GLY A 42 -6.30 9.45 -12.27
CA GLY A 42 -5.52 8.36 -11.69
C GLY A 42 -5.60 7.02 -12.41
N VAL A 43 -6.63 6.78 -13.23
CA VAL A 43 -6.92 5.46 -13.82
C VAL A 43 -7.14 5.56 -15.33
N SER A 44 -6.31 4.85 -16.09
CA SER A 44 -6.46 4.74 -17.55
C SER A 44 -7.29 3.51 -17.96
N GLY A 45 -8.05 3.63 -19.05
CA GLY A 45 -8.73 2.49 -19.67
C GLY A 45 -10.05 2.05 -19.04
N LEU A 46 -10.71 2.90 -18.23
CA LEU A 46 -12.02 2.58 -17.67
C LEU A 46 -13.05 2.26 -18.76
N THR A 47 -13.77 1.17 -18.58
CA THR A 47 -14.94 0.83 -19.39
C THR A 47 -16.11 1.77 -19.11
N MET A 48 -17.10 1.80 -20.01
CA MET A 48 -18.30 2.64 -19.83
C MET A 48 -19.10 2.30 -18.55
N ASP A 49 -19.09 1.05 -18.12
CA ASP A 49 -19.78 0.62 -16.89
C ASP A 49 -19.02 1.01 -15.63
N GLU A 50 -17.68 1.00 -15.69
CA GLU A 50 -16.84 1.53 -14.61
C GLU A 50 -16.97 3.05 -14.51
N VAL A 51 -16.95 3.78 -15.62
CA VAL A 51 -17.21 5.23 -15.64
C VAL A 51 -18.54 5.54 -14.98
N ARG A 52 -19.60 4.81 -15.36
CA ARG A 52 -20.93 4.97 -14.77
C ARG A 52 -20.95 4.73 -13.26
N SER A 53 -20.21 3.72 -12.81
CA SER A 53 -20.06 3.39 -11.38
C SER A 53 -19.32 4.48 -10.62
N VAL A 54 -18.24 5.04 -11.20
CA VAL A 54 -17.50 6.18 -10.64
C VAL A 54 -18.40 7.40 -10.52
N VAL A 55 -19.16 7.74 -11.57
CA VAL A 55 -20.08 8.89 -11.54
C VAL A 55 -21.16 8.73 -10.47
N ALA A 56 -21.76 7.55 -10.36
CA ALA A 56 -22.76 7.26 -9.33
C ALA A 56 -22.16 7.38 -7.92
N THR A 57 -20.94 6.90 -7.75
CA THR A 57 -20.21 6.92 -6.47
C THR A 57 -19.80 8.34 -6.09
N ALA A 58 -19.35 9.15 -7.04
CA ALA A 58 -18.99 10.55 -6.80
C ALA A 58 -20.20 11.39 -6.35
N ASN A 59 -21.41 11.08 -6.82
CA ASN A 59 -22.66 11.69 -6.33
C ASN A 59 -23.07 11.21 -4.94
N TYR A 60 -22.46 10.14 -4.42
CA TYR A 60 -22.83 9.50 -3.17
C TYR A 60 -21.83 9.79 -2.02
N MET A 61 -20.54 9.87 -2.32
CA MET A 61 -19.46 9.83 -1.33
C MET A 61 -19.44 11.00 -0.35
N TYR A 62 -19.78 12.22 -0.79
CA TYR A 62 -19.76 13.41 0.08
C TYR A 62 -20.99 13.51 1.01
N LEU A 63 -21.98 12.63 0.85
CA LEU A 63 -23.19 12.64 1.66
C LEU A 63 -22.90 12.26 3.12
N ARG A 64 -23.71 12.78 4.05
CA ARG A 64 -23.71 12.33 5.45
C ARG A 64 -24.22 10.89 5.54
N GLN A 65 -23.79 10.15 6.56
CA GLN A 65 -24.16 8.73 6.75
C GLN A 65 -25.67 8.45 6.68
N LYS A 66 -26.50 9.30 7.27
CA LYS A 66 -27.97 9.17 7.20
C LYS A 66 -28.49 9.29 5.77
N ASP A 67 -27.94 10.22 4.99
CA ASP A 67 -28.34 10.44 3.60
C ASP A 67 -27.80 9.31 2.70
N LYS A 68 -26.57 8.83 2.95
CA LYS A 68 -26.01 7.64 2.28
C LYS A 68 -26.96 6.44 2.37
N GLN A 69 -27.41 6.11 3.58
CA GLN A 69 -28.36 5.00 3.81
C GLN A 69 -29.70 5.22 3.10
N ALA A 70 -30.19 6.46 3.05
CA ALA A 70 -31.48 6.79 2.44
C ALA A 70 -31.46 6.78 0.90
N PHE A 71 -30.33 7.10 0.28
CA PHE A 71 -30.24 7.36 -1.17
C PHE A 71 -29.43 6.33 -1.95
N ILE A 72 -28.65 5.46 -1.32
CA ILE A 72 -27.80 4.48 -2.04
C ILE A 72 -28.58 3.63 -3.07
N GLY A 73 -29.78 3.17 -2.72
CA GLY A 73 -30.62 2.40 -3.65
C GLY A 73 -31.19 3.24 -4.81
N LYS A 74 -31.51 4.52 -4.56
CA LYS A 74 -32.01 5.45 -5.58
C LYS A 74 -30.90 5.81 -6.57
N ILE A 75 -29.69 6.05 -6.08
CA ILE A 75 -28.50 6.29 -6.90
C ILE A 75 -28.19 5.04 -7.73
N ALA A 76 -28.13 3.86 -7.11
CA ALA A 76 -27.91 2.61 -7.83
C ALA A 76 -28.92 2.40 -8.98
N ALA A 77 -30.21 2.66 -8.74
CA ALA A 77 -31.25 2.57 -9.75
C ALA A 77 -31.09 3.61 -10.88
N ALA A 78 -30.83 4.88 -10.55
CA ALA A 78 -30.70 5.96 -11.54
C ALA A 78 -29.52 5.74 -12.52
N TYR A 79 -28.45 5.12 -12.02
CA TYR A 79 -27.27 4.80 -12.80
C TYR A 79 -27.26 3.35 -13.32
N ASN A 80 -28.29 2.54 -13.04
CA ASN A 80 -28.37 1.13 -13.46
C ASN A 80 -27.12 0.31 -13.05
N ILE A 81 -26.75 0.41 -11.77
CA ILE A 81 -25.65 -0.34 -11.16
C ILE A 81 -26.13 -0.99 -9.85
N LYS A 82 -25.33 -1.88 -9.27
CA LYS A 82 -25.63 -2.49 -7.97
C LYS A 82 -25.15 -1.58 -6.83
N THR A 83 -25.86 -1.60 -5.71
CA THR A 83 -25.43 -0.90 -4.49
C THR A 83 -24.05 -1.35 -4.01
N GLY A 84 -23.74 -2.64 -4.17
CA GLY A 84 -22.41 -3.19 -3.87
C GLY A 84 -21.29 -2.59 -4.70
N GLU A 85 -21.56 -2.15 -5.94
CA GLU A 85 -20.57 -1.48 -6.78
C GLU A 85 -20.27 -0.07 -6.27
N ILE A 86 -21.29 0.66 -5.82
CA ILE A 86 -21.11 1.98 -5.18
C ILE A 86 -20.22 1.87 -3.93
N LEU A 87 -20.46 0.85 -3.09
CA LEU A 87 -19.66 0.65 -1.87
C LEU A 87 -18.23 0.21 -2.18
N ALA A 88 -18.04 -0.63 -3.21
CA ALA A 88 -16.72 -1.06 -3.64
C ALA A 88 -15.90 0.12 -4.19
N TRP A 89 -16.52 0.97 -5.02
CA TRP A 89 -15.90 2.19 -5.52
C TRP A 89 -15.67 3.22 -4.42
N GLU A 90 -16.62 3.44 -3.50
CA GLU A 90 -16.41 4.34 -2.35
C GLU A 90 -15.18 3.91 -1.54
N LYS A 91 -15.04 2.61 -1.29
CA LYS A 91 -13.87 2.07 -0.61
C LYS A 91 -12.59 2.32 -1.40
N ALA A 92 -12.56 1.96 -2.69
CA ALA A 92 -11.38 2.12 -3.53
C ALA A 92 -10.96 3.59 -3.69
N ILE A 93 -11.94 4.49 -3.81
CA ILE A 93 -11.70 5.93 -3.92
C ILE A 93 -11.23 6.50 -2.59
N ASN A 94 -11.81 6.09 -1.44
CA ASN A 94 -11.29 6.51 -0.13
C ASN A 94 -9.86 6.02 0.11
N GLU A 95 -9.53 4.78 -0.30
CA GLU A 95 -8.15 4.25 -0.25
C GLU A 95 -7.17 5.02 -1.17
N TYR A 96 -7.69 5.74 -2.16
CA TYR A 96 -6.92 6.53 -3.12
C TYR A 96 -6.87 8.04 -2.77
N LEU A 97 -7.94 8.58 -2.15
CA LEU A 97 -8.08 9.95 -1.63
C LEU A 97 -7.43 10.15 -0.27
N GLU A 98 -7.36 9.09 0.54
CA GLU A 98 -6.27 9.00 1.49
C GLU A 98 -5.01 9.10 0.64
N GLU A 99 -4.37 10.29 0.64
CA GLU A 99 -2.94 10.36 0.39
C GLU A 99 -2.36 9.15 1.14
N PRO A 100 -1.32 8.48 0.64
CA PRO A 100 -0.48 7.77 1.56
C PRO A 100 0.10 8.86 2.49
N VAL A 101 -0.67 9.29 3.48
CA VAL A 101 -0.28 9.11 4.86
C VAL A 101 0.27 7.70 4.84
N ILE A 102 1.57 7.63 4.59
CA ILE A 102 2.47 6.82 5.35
C ILE A 102 2.08 7.14 6.80
N ASP A 103 0.95 6.61 7.26
CA ASP A 103 0.72 6.31 8.64
C ASP A 103 1.83 5.32 8.81
N MET A 104 2.99 5.81 9.24
CA MET A 104 4.07 4.99 9.72
C MET A 104 3.41 4.22 10.84
N ARG A 105 2.69 3.13 10.53
CA ARG A 105 2.52 2.02 11.43
C ARG A 105 3.95 1.57 11.57
N ARG A 106 4.60 2.22 12.54
CA ARG A 106 5.95 1.95 12.97
C ARG A 106 6.01 0.45 13.07
N ALA A 107 7.12 -0.12 12.64
CA ALA A 107 7.42 -1.50 12.94
C ALA A 107 6.92 -1.80 14.37
N PRO A 108 6.24 -2.92 14.61
CA PRO A 108 5.63 -3.20 15.91
C PRO A 108 6.65 -3.40 17.04
N PHE A 109 7.93 -3.21 16.70
CA PHE A 109 9.10 -3.16 17.54
C PHE A 109 9.80 -1.81 17.35
N LYS A 110 10.58 -1.38 18.34
CA LYS A 110 11.40 -0.17 18.20
C LYS A 110 12.54 -0.47 17.22
N GLN A 111 12.76 0.40 16.23
CA GLN A 111 13.81 0.16 15.24
C GLN A 111 15.19 0.06 15.91
N GLU A 112 15.40 0.83 16.98
CA GLU A 112 16.61 0.84 17.79
C GLU A 112 16.93 -0.55 18.38
N GLU A 113 15.91 -1.34 18.72
CA GLU A 113 16.09 -2.72 19.21
C GLU A 113 16.60 -3.63 18.09
N ALA A 114 16.07 -3.49 16.88
CA ALA A 114 16.52 -4.25 15.72
C ALA A 114 17.95 -3.89 15.29
N PHE A 115 18.29 -2.60 15.26
CA PHE A 115 19.64 -2.13 14.95
C PHE A 115 20.65 -2.55 16.03
N SER A 116 20.31 -2.42 17.31
CA SER A 116 21.18 -2.85 18.41
C SER A 116 21.43 -4.36 18.37
N TYR A 117 20.38 -5.14 18.09
CA TYR A 117 20.49 -6.58 17.95
C TYR A 117 21.30 -6.99 16.71
N LEU A 118 21.12 -6.29 15.57
CA LEU A 118 21.93 -6.48 14.37
C LEU A 118 23.42 -6.24 14.66
N ALA A 119 23.78 -5.12 15.30
CA ALA A 119 25.16 -4.82 15.66
C ALA A 119 25.78 -5.92 16.53
N MET A 120 25.02 -6.44 17.50
CA MET A 120 25.46 -7.54 18.36
C MET A 120 25.74 -8.83 17.55
N VAL A 121 24.80 -9.25 16.70
CA VAL A 121 24.95 -10.53 15.96
C VAL A 121 25.95 -10.45 14.80
N MET A 122 26.15 -9.27 14.22
CA MET A 122 27.11 -9.03 13.14
C MET A 122 28.53 -8.73 13.63
N SER A 123 28.74 -8.56 14.94
CA SER A 123 30.06 -8.25 15.55
C SER A 123 31.16 -9.29 15.24
N ARG A 124 30.79 -10.50 14.83
CA ARG A 124 31.71 -11.56 14.38
C ARG A 124 32.28 -11.33 12.98
N TYR A 125 31.75 -10.37 12.21
CA TYR A 125 32.19 -10.04 10.86
C TYR A 125 32.96 -8.71 10.85
N ASP A 126 33.71 -8.47 9.78
CA ASP A 126 34.42 -7.22 9.60
C ASP A 126 33.47 -6.02 9.41
N SER A 127 33.99 -4.82 9.63
CA SER A 127 33.22 -3.57 9.63
C SER A 127 32.45 -3.34 8.32
N GLU A 128 33.01 -3.73 7.17
CA GLU A 128 32.35 -3.61 5.87
C GLU A 128 31.05 -4.41 5.80
N VAL A 129 31.07 -5.66 6.30
CA VAL A 129 29.90 -6.55 6.33
C VAL A 129 28.84 -6.00 7.30
N GLN A 130 29.28 -5.46 8.45
CA GLN A 130 28.39 -4.83 9.42
C GLN A 130 27.67 -3.62 8.81
N ILE A 131 28.40 -2.74 8.13
CA ILE A 131 27.85 -1.56 7.45
C ILE A 131 26.86 -1.99 6.36
N ALA A 132 27.21 -2.98 5.55
CA ALA A 132 26.34 -3.49 4.49
C ALA A 132 25.02 -4.04 5.05
N ALA A 133 25.07 -4.80 6.15
CA ALA A 133 23.87 -5.30 6.81
C ALA A 133 23.02 -4.19 7.43
N GLU A 134 23.65 -3.19 8.05
CA GLU A 134 22.95 -2.03 8.61
C GLU A 134 22.21 -1.25 7.53
N GLN A 135 22.88 -0.96 6.41
CA GLN A 135 22.28 -0.27 5.27
C GLN A 135 21.12 -1.07 4.66
N LEU A 136 21.26 -2.40 4.58
CA LEU A 136 20.19 -3.27 4.08
C LEU A 136 18.97 -3.28 5.02
N LEU A 137 19.18 -3.35 6.33
CA LEU A 137 18.10 -3.28 7.31
C LEU A 137 17.40 -1.92 7.25
N ARG A 138 18.17 -0.82 7.19
CA ARG A 138 17.62 0.54 7.06
C ARG A 138 16.77 0.67 5.82
N ARG A 139 17.32 0.32 4.65
CA ARG A 139 16.58 0.34 3.39
C ARG A 139 15.32 -0.51 3.47
N PHE A 140 15.41 -1.72 4.03
CA PHE A 140 14.25 -2.60 4.15
C PHE A 140 13.14 -1.99 5.01
N LEU A 141 13.48 -1.38 6.14
CA LEU A 141 12.50 -0.74 7.01
C LEU A 141 11.91 0.54 6.38
N ASP A 142 12.65 1.21 5.51
CA ASP A 142 12.19 2.41 4.79
C ASP A 142 11.24 2.07 3.62
N VAL A 143 11.50 0.97 2.89
CA VAL A 143 10.79 0.65 1.63
C VAL A 143 9.77 -0.48 1.76
N TYR A 144 9.82 -1.30 2.80
CA TYR A 144 8.88 -2.41 2.95
C TYR A 144 7.48 -1.85 3.30
N PRO A 145 6.44 -2.18 2.50
CA PRO A 145 5.10 -1.63 2.70
C PRO A 145 4.58 -1.96 4.10
N ILE A 146 3.96 -0.94 4.72
CA ILE A 146 3.60 -0.68 6.13
C ILE A 146 2.74 -1.77 6.83
N THR A 147 3.09 -3.05 6.68
CA THR A 147 2.26 -4.18 7.14
C THR A 147 3.07 -5.25 7.88
N ILE A 148 4.14 -4.87 8.58
CA ILE A 148 4.72 -5.75 9.59
C ILE A 148 3.66 -5.94 10.68
N LYS A 149 3.04 -7.13 10.72
CA LYS A 149 1.99 -7.46 11.69
C LYS A 149 2.52 -7.29 13.12
N ARG A 150 1.65 -6.84 14.05
CA ARG A 150 2.01 -6.53 15.45
C ARG A 150 2.77 -7.63 16.21
N ASN A 151 2.65 -8.88 15.79
CA ASN A 151 3.25 -10.05 16.42
C ASN A 151 4.56 -10.52 15.75
N VAL A 152 5.12 -9.77 14.81
CA VAL A 152 6.38 -10.13 14.17
C VAL A 152 7.54 -9.96 15.15
N ASN A 153 8.31 -11.03 15.35
CA ASN A 153 9.59 -10.97 16.04
C ASN A 153 10.65 -10.34 15.12
N TYR A 154 11.19 -9.19 15.51
CA TYR A 154 12.24 -8.48 14.75
C TYR A 154 13.50 -9.31 14.52
N GLN A 155 13.80 -10.27 15.40
CA GLN A 155 14.93 -11.20 15.22
C GLN A 155 14.81 -12.00 13.92
N SER A 156 13.58 -12.31 13.48
CA SER A 156 13.38 -13.00 12.20
C SER A 156 13.71 -12.12 10.99
N ILE A 157 13.56 -10.80 11.11
CA ILE A 157 13.97 -9.82 10.09
C ILE A 157 15.48 -9.66 10.12
N VAL A 158 16.07 -9.48 11.31
CA VAL A 158 17.54 -9.35 11.47
C VAL A 158 18.25 -10.60 10.96
N GLY A 159 17.75 -11.80 11.26
CA GLY A 159 18.31 -13.05 10.72
C GLY A 159 18.20 -13.14 9.21
N ALA A 160 17.10 -12.66 8.62
CA ALA A 160 16.99 -12.58 7.16
C ALA A 160 17.91 -11.53 6.53
N VAL A 161 18.22 -10.45 7.24
CA VAL A 161 19.22 -9.45 6.82
C VAL A 161 20.63 -10.05 6.85
N GLU A 162 21.03 -10.73 7.93
CA GLU A 162 22.33 -11.44 7.97
C GLU A 162 22.43 -12.45 6.83
N TYR A 163 21.38 -13.26 6.64
CA TYR A 163 21.32 -14.22 5.53
C TYR A 163 21.46 -13.52 4.17
N ALA A 164 20.73 -12.43 3.94
CA ALA A 164 20.75 -11.70 2.67
C ALA A 164 22.12 -11.07 2.39
N THR A 165 22.72 -10.42 3.39
CA THR A 165 24.04 -9.79 3.27
C THR A 165 25.11 -10.83 2.93
N ILE A 166 25.15 -11.93 3.68
CA ILE A 166 26.17 -12.97 3.46
C ILE A 166 25.93 -13.70 2.15
N VAL A 167 24.72 -14.20 1.88
CA VAL A 167 24.46 -15.02 0.69
C VAL A 167 24.57 -14.22 -0.61
N ASN A 168 24.21 -12.92 -0.61
CA ASN A 168 24.21 -12.13 -1.84
C ASN A 168 25.52 -11.35 -2.05
N CYS A 169 26.20 -10.91 -0.99
CA CYS A 169 27.33 -9.98 -1.11
C CYS A 169 28.66 -10.55 -0.59
N TYR A 170 28.64 -11.53 0.31
CA TYR A 170 29.82 -12.08 0.98
C TYR A 170 29.73 -13.60 1.09
N SER A 171 29.46 -14.26 -0.04
CA SER A 171 29.10 -15.68 -0.09
C SER A 171 30.20 -16.60 0.44
N GLU A 172 31.45 -16.15 0.39
CA GLU A 172 32.64 -16.78 0.96
C GLU A 172 32.60 -16.88 2.49
N LEU A 173 31.83 -16.01 3.16
CA LEU A 173 31.65 -16.01 4.61
C LEU A 173 30.51 -16.91 5.07
N LYS A 174 29.82 -17.59 4.15
CA LYS A 174 28.66 -18.42 4.46
C LYS A 174 29.09 -19.74 5.13
N ASP A 175 28.91 -19.80 6.44
CA ASP A 175 29.14 -20.98 7.27
C ASP A 175 27.84 -21.56 7.89
N PHE A 176 26.69 -21.04 7.49
CA PHE A 176 25.37 -21.45 7.98
C PHE A 176 24.38 -21.74 6.85
N ASP A 177 23.41 -22.61 7.15
CA ASP A 177 22.15 -22.71 6.42
C ASP A 177 21.02 -21.92 7.11
N GLN A 178 19.83 -21.89 6.49
CA GLN A 178 18.68 -21.18 7.06
C GLN A 178 18.16 -21.78 8.36
N GLN A 179 18.41 -23.07 8.63
CA GLN A 179 17.98 -23.72 9.86
C GLN A 179 18.93 -23.35 11.01
N GLN A 180 20.23 -23.42 10.80
CA GLN A 180 21.24 -22.99 11.77
C GLN A 180 21.06 -21.52 12.14
N LEU A 181 20.73 -20.68 11.16
CA LEU A 181 20.41 -19.28 11.41
C LEU A 181 19.08 -19.13 12.17
N ALA A 182 18.06 -19.94 11.87
CA ALA A 182 16.81 -19.91 12.62
C ALA A 182 17.02 -20.25 14.10
N ASP A 183 17.83 -21.26 14.38
CA ASP A 183 18.18 -21.70 15.73
C ASP A 183 18.97 -20.60 16.48
N LYS A 184 19.97 -19.97 15.83
CA LYS A 184 20.72 -18.83 16.38
C LYS A 184 19.81 -17.68 16.82
N TYR A 185 18.76 -17.41 16.05
CA TYR A 185 17.87 -16.28 16.26
C TYR A 185 16.62 -16.63 17.10
N GLY A 186 16.43 -17.89 17.49
CA GLY A 186 15.26 -18.33 18.24
C GLY A 186 13.95 -18.18 17.45
N VAL A 187 14.00 -18.32 16.13
CA VAL A 187 12.86 -18.13 15.22
C VAL A 187 12.65 -19.35 14.34
N SER A 188 11.58 -19.39 13.55
CA SER A 188 11.37 -20.47 12.59
C SER A 188 12.20 -20.25 11.32
N ARG A 189 12.70 -21.33 10.71
CA ARG A 189 13.30 -21.30 9.37
C ARG A 189 12.37 -20.65 8.34
N THR A 190 11.07 -20.94 8.41
CA THR A 190 10.05 -20.34 7.55
C THR A 190 10.00 -18.83 7.67
N SER A 191 10.12 -18.28 8.89
CA SER A 191 10.14 -16.83 9.09
C SER A 191 11.36 -16.17 8.44
N ILE A 192 12.55 -16.76 8.57
CA ILE A 192 13.76 -16.26 7.87
C ILE A 192 13.55 -16.30 6.35
N ALA A 193 13.02 -17.40 5.81
CA ALA A 193 12.79 -17.54 4.38
C ALA A 193 11.77 -16.52 3.83
N VAL A 194 10.70 -16.24 4.59
CA VAL A 194 9.70 -15.22 4.23
C VAL A 194 10.32 -13.84 4.18
N TRP A 195 11.08 -13.46 5.22
CA TRP A 195 11.72 -12.14 5.28
C TRP A 195 12.82 -12.00 4.24
N TYR A 196 13.61 -13.04 3.98
CA TYR A 196 14.61 -13.02 2.91
C TYR A 196 13.98 -12.75 1.55
N ARG A 197 12.84 -13.40 1.24
CA ARG A 197 12.09 -13.15 0.01
C ARG A 197 11.62 -11.70 -0.09
N ASN A 198 11.14 -11.13 1.02
CA ASN A 198 10.72 -9.74 1.08
C ASN A 198 11.90 -8.78 0.87
N ILE A 199 13.02 -8.99 1.57
CA ILE A 199 14.24 -8.20 1.38
C ILE A 199 14.69 -8.25 -0.08
N LYS A 200 14.70 -9.43 -0.70
CA LYS A 200 15.05 -9.58 -2.12
C LYS A 200 14.09 -8.80 -3.03
N LYS A 201 12.79 -8.90 -2.78
CA LYS A 201 11.76 -8.20 -3.58
C LYS A 201 11.88 -6.68 -3.48
N TYR A 202 12.06 -6.15 -2.27
CA TYR A 202 11.91 -4.72 -2.00
C TYR A 202 13.24 -3.94 -1.95
N CYS A 203 14.36 -4.60 -1.65
CA CYS A 203 15.66 -3.93 -1.52
C CYS A 203 16.65 -4.27 -2.63
N VAL A 204 16.51 -5.44 -3.26
CA VAL A 204 17.53 -5.97 -4.20
C VAL A 204 17.18 -5.70 -5.66
N GLN A 205 15.93 -5.37 -6.02
CA GLN A 205 15.56 -5.05 -7.41
C GLN A 205 16.07 -3.67 -7.91
N GLU A 206 16.43 -2.74 -7.03
CA GLU A 206 16.84 -1.38 -7.41
C GLU A 206 18.28 -0.99 -7.00
N ALA A 207 19.05 -1.90 -6.39
CA ALA A 207 20.39 -1.57 -5.86
C ALA A 207 21.56 -2.19 -6.63
N TRP A 208 21.29 -3.02 -7.63
CA TRP A 208 22.30 -3.93 -8.20
C TRP A 208 22.28 -3.94 -9.74
N HIS A 209 21.97 -2.78 -10.33
CA HIS A 209 22.23 -2.44 -11.73
C HIS A 209 23.09 -1.18 -11.80
#